data_AF-A0AAV9JZY5-F1
#
_entry.id   AF-A0AAV9JZY5-F1
#
_cell.length_a   1.000
_cell.length_b   1.000
_cell.length_c   1.000
_cell.angle_alpha   90.00
_cell.angle_beta   90.00
_cell.angle_gamma   90.00
#
_symmetry.space_group_name_H-M   'P 1'
#
loop_
_entity.id
_entity.type
_entity.pdbx_description
1 polymer ?
#
loop_
_entity_poly.entity_id
_entity_poly.type
_entity_poly.pdbx_seq_one_letter_code
_entity_poly.pdbx_strand_id
1 'polypeptide(L)'
;MAAKITFRPPEFTKKHHKPLISLTKRIPTCIYCTTTTKPEIELEFIGPKPDENGNYPMDKTKAVSGEKLLRNIMSENKIELYAAYGKVMNCGGGGSCGTCIVEIIQGKDVLNERTNTELRYLKKKPESWRLACQTIVGNKKNSGKVVVQRFPQWKK
;
A
#
# COMPACT_ATOMS: atom_id res chain seq x y z
N MET A 1 -46.49 28.09 24.76
CA MET A 1 -46.20 26.63 24.85
C MET A 1 -44.83 26.36 24.25
N ALA A 2 -43.88 25.81 25.02
CA ALA A 2 -42.67 25.16 24.49
C ALA A 2 -42.15 24.18 25.55
N ALA A 3 -42.06 22.90 25.19
CA ALA A 3 -41.90 21.78 26.09
C ALA A 3 -40.46 21.61 26.60
N LYS A 4 -40.30 21.34 27.90
CA LYS A 4 -39.04 20.86 28.48
C LYS A 4 -38.82 19.41 28.05
N ILE A 5 -37.81 19.18 27.21
CA ILE A 5 -37.38 17.84 26.81
C ILE A 5 -36.49 17.28 27.92
N THR A 6 -36.99 16.30 28.67
CA THR A 6 -36.20 15.53 29.62
C THR A 6 -35.56 14.34 28.89
N PHE A 7 -34.22 14.32 28.83
CA PHE A 7 -33.49 13.17 28.32
C PHE A 7 -33.40 12.09 29.40
N ARG A 8 -34.08 10.95 29.19
CA ARG A 8 -33.79 9.70 29.92
C ARG A 8 -32.59 9.01 29.27
N PRO A 9 -31.55 8.63 30.02
CA PRO A 9 -30.50 7.77 29.49
C PRO A 9 -31.03 6.33 29.31
N PRO A 10 -30.55 5.58 28.30
CA PRO A 10 -30.90 4.17 28.12
C PRO A 10 -30.19 3.29 29.15
N GLU A 11 -30.95 2.34 29.73
CA GLU A 11 -30.44 1.33 30.66
C GLU A 11 -29.57 0.29 29.92
N PHE A 12 -28.33 0.11 30.40
CA PHE A 12 -27.39 -0.87 29.86
C PHE A 12 -27.53 -2.19 30.62
N THR A 13 -28.33 -3.12 30.08
CA THR A 13 -28.47 -4.46 30.66
C THR A 13 -27.22 -5.30 30.38
N LYS A 14 -26.45 -5.61 31.42
CA LYS A 14 -25.32 -6.54 31.38
C LYS A 14 -25.82 -7.97 31.15
N LYS A 15 -25.53 -8.58 30.00
CA LYS A 15 -25.74 -10.01 29.77
C LYS A 15 -24.45 -10.78 30.06
N HIS A 16 -24.47 -11.53 31.15
CA HIS A 16 -23.49 -12.57 31.45
C HIS A 16 -23.69 -13.76 30.53
N HIS A 17 -22.68 -14.12 29.73
CA HIS A 17 -22.59 -15.43 29.11
C HIS A 17 -21.45 -16.22 29.78
N LYS A 18 -21.81 -17.35 30.39
CA LYS A 18 -20.90 -18.33 31.01
C LYS A 18 -20.14 -19.10 29.91
N PRO A 19 -18.92 -19.61 30.21
CA PRO A 19 -18.10 -20.27 29.21
C PRO A 19 -18.60 -21.71 28.98
N LEU A 20 -18.73 -22.12 27.72
CA LEU A 20 -18.92 -23.52 27.37
C LEU A 20 -17.61 -24.07 26.81
N ILE A 21 -16.98 -24.93 27.60
CA ILE A 21 -15.81 -25.71 27.26
C ILE A 21 -16.34 -26.93 26.49
N SER A 22 -15.95 -27.12 25.23
CA SER A 22 -16.11 -28.42 24.56
C SER A 22 -14.83 -28.81 23.84
N LEU A 23 -14.07 -29.67 24.51
CA LEU A 23 -13.03 -30.53 23.95
C LEU A 23 -13.67 -31.41 22.86
N THR A 24 -13.03 -31.62 21.71
CA THR A 24 -13.00 -32.94 21.04
C THR A 24 -12.08 -32.99 19.83
N LYS A 25 -11.26 -34.05 19.84
CA LYS A 25 -10.69 -34.84 18.73
C LYS A 25 -9.63 -34.21 17.81
N ARG A 26 -8.38 -34.58 18.13
CA ARG A 26 -7.25 -34.74 17.20
C ARG A 26 -7.61 -35.73 16.09
N ILE A 27 -7.31 -35.38 14.84
CA ILE A 27 -7.02 -36.32 13.73
C ILE A 27 -5.81 -35.78 12.96
N PRO A 28 -4.83 -36.62 12.57
CA PRO A 28 -3.49 -36.18 12.19
C PRO A 28 -3.29 -36.07 10.66
N THR A 29 -2.12 -35.54 10.30
CA THR A 29 -1.42 -35.58 9.00
C THR A 29 -1.88 -34.59 7.91
N CYS A 30 -1.22 -33.43 7.88
CA CYS A 30 -0.77 -32.88 6.60
C CYS A 30 0.77 -32.84 6.64
N ILE A 31 1.39 -33.75 5.88
CA ILE A 31 2.83 -34.02 5.84
C ILE A 31 3.57 -33.07 4.87
N TYR A 32 2.88 -32.11 4.25
CA TYR A 32 3.57 -30.98 3.60
C TYR A 32 3.70 -29.82 4.58
N CYS A 33 4.77 -29.87 5.37
CA CYS A 33 5.39 -28.66 5.88
C CYS A 33 6.02 -27.95 4.66
N THR A 34 5.21 -27.24 3.86
CA THR A 34 5.77 -26.15 3.07
C THR A 34 6.24 -25.14 4.10
N THR A 35 7.53 -24.88 4.14
CA THR A 35 8.04 -23.68 4.81
C THR A 35 7.22 -22.50 4.28
N THR A 36 6.28 -21.99 5.09
CA THR A 36 5.42 -20.84 4.77
C THR A 36 6.30 -19.59 4.75
N THR A 37 7.18 -19.54 3.77
CA THR A 37 7.95 -18.37 3.40
C THR A 37 6.97 -17.51 2.63
N LYS A 38 6.45 -16.51 3.32
CA LYS A 38 5.50 -15.57 2.75
C LYS A 38 6.17 -14.94 1.52
N PRO A 39 5.52 -14.93 0.34
CA PRO A 39 6.21 -14.53 -0.87
C PRO A 39 6.65 -13.06 -0.76
N GLU A 40 7.94 -12.83 -0.98
CA GLU A 40 8.57 -11.51 -0.92
C GLU A 40 8.73 -10.93 -2.31
N ILE A 41 8.65 -9.60 -2.39
CA ILE A 41 8.84 -8.83 -3.61
C ILE A 41 9.98 -7.84 -3.38
N GLU A 42 10.94 -7.85 -4.30
CA GLU A 42 12.06 -6.92 -4.30
C GLU A 42 11.68 -5.64 -5.03
N LEU A 43 11.93 -4.51 -4.39
CA LEU A 43 11.59 -3.18 -4.89
C LEU A 43 12.89 -2.38 -5.07
N GLU A 44 13.05 -1.82 -6.26
CA GLU A 44 14.14 -0.89 -6.56
C GLU A 44 13.56 0.47 -6.93
N PHE A 45 13.97 1.51 -6.21
CA PHE A 45 13.50 2.88 -6.43
C PHE A 45 14.59 3.72 -7.06
N ILE A 46 14.33 4.21 -8.27
CA ILE A 46 15.22 5.09 -9.00
C ILE A 46 14.96 6.54 -8.57
N GLY A 47 16.01 7.24 -8.18
CA GLY A 47 15.96 8.63 -7.79
C GLY A 47 15.68 9.60 -8.94
N PRO A 48 15.34 10.86 -8.61
CA PRO A 48 14.98 11.88 -9.59
C PRO A 48 16.15 12.44 -10.39
N LYS A 49 17.32 12.60 -9.76
CA LYS A 49 18.48 13.29 -10.35
C LYS A 49 19.64 12.30 -10.49
N PRO A 50 20.38 12.35 -11.60
CA PRO A 50 21.63 11.62 -11.70
C PRO A 50 22.66 12.23 -10.73
N ASP A 51 23.58 11.40 -10.27
CA ASP A 51 24.79 11.80 -9.58
C ASP A 51 25.80 12.43 -10.55
N GLU A 52 26.94 12.87 -10.02
CA GLU A 52 28.03 13.48 -10.79
C GLU A 52 28.57 12.55 -11.89
N ASN A 53 28.34 11.24 -11.78
CA ASN A 53 28.77 10.23 -12.74
C ASN A 53 27.68 9.89 -13.77
N GLY A 54 26.53 10.57 -13.74
CA GLY A 54 25.40 10.30 -14.64
C GLY A 54 24.54 9.09 -14.23
N ASN A 55 24.80 8.47 -13.08
CA ASN A 55 24.04 7.34 -12.56
C ASN A 55 22.92 7.82 -11.63
N TYR A 56 21.77 7.16 -11.67
CA TYR A 56 20.66 7.49 -10.78
C TYR A 56 20.81 6.75 -9.45
N PRO A 57 20.62 7.42 -8.30
CA PRO A 57 20.66 6.74 -7.01
C PRO A 57 19.52 5.72 -6.94
N MET A 58 19.85 4.50 -6.52
CA MET A 58 18.91 3.40 -6.39
C MET A 58 18.76 2.96 -4.94
N ASP A 59 17.54 3.08 -4.42
CA ASP A 59 17.18 2.58 -3.10
C ASP A 59 16.54 1.19 -3.23
N LYS A 60 17.09 0.17 -2.55
CA LYS A 60 16.57 -1.19 -2.60
C LYS A 60 15.85 -1.54 -1.30
N THR A 61 14.69 -2.19 -1.42
CA THR A 61 13.96 -2.70 -0.26
C THR A 61 13.22 -3.98 -0.61
N LYS A 62 12.77 -4.69 0.43
CA LYS A 62 11.96 -5.89 0.32
C LYS A 62 10.63 -5.66 1.01
N ALA A 63 9.57 -6.10 0.38
CA ALA A 63 8.23 -6.03 0.94
C ALA A 63 7.55 -7.37 0.83
N VAL A 64 6.69 -7.64 1.80
CA VAL A 64 5.90 -8.85 1.77
C VAL A 64 4.70 -8.67 0.84
N SER A 65 4.45 -9.66 -0.02
CA SER A 65 3.42 -9.61 -1.04
C SER A 65 2.02 -9.46 -0.46
N GLY A 66 1.28 -8.48 -0.98
CA GLY A 66 -0.15 -8.24 -0.73
C GLY A 66 -0.49 -7.58 0.60
N GLU A 67 0.48 -7.01 1.32
CA GLU A 67 0.23 -6.41 2.64
C GLU A 67 0.29 -4.90 2.69
N LYS A 68 1.22 -4.30 1.95
CA LYS A 68 1.49 -2.87 2.06
C LYS A 68 1.25 -2.15 0.74
N LEU A 69 0.77 -0.92 0.87
CA LEU A 69 0.75 0.04 -0.23
C LEU A 69 2.17 0.49 -0.54
N LEU A 70 2.45 0.75 -1.81
CA LEU A 70 3.74 1.21 -2.28
C LEU A 70 4.20 2.48 -1.55
N ARG A 71 3.28 3.42 -1.28
CA ARG A 71 3.56 4.63 -0.47
C ARG A 71 4.09 4.30 0.93
N ASN A 72 3.52 3.29 1.59
CA ASN A 72 3.90 2.95 2.96
C ASN A 72 5.30 2.35 2.99
N ILE A 73 5.59 1.46 2.04
CA ILE A 73 6.93 0.87 1.87
C ILE A 73 7.97 1.97 1.62
N MET A 74 7.67 2.93 0.74
CA MET A 74 8.57 4.07 0.51
C MET A 74 8.78 4.90 1.79
N SER A 75 7.71 5.18 2.52
CA SER A 75 7.77 6.00 3.75
C SER A 75 8.57 5.32 4.86
N GLU A 76 8.37 4.02 5.07
CA GLU A 76 9.09 3.21 6.06
C GLU A 76 10.61 3.14 5.77
N ASN A 77 10.98 3.07 4.50
CA ASN A 77 12.38 3.03 4.06
C ASN A 77 12.99 4.43 3.89
N LYS A 78 12.31 5.50 4.34
CA LYS A 78 12.75 6.90 4.20
C LYS A 78 12.99 7.33 2.75
N ILE A 79 12.29 6.69 1.81
CA ILE A 79 12.36 6.98 0.38
C ILE A 79 11.38 8.11 0.08
N GLU A 80 11.93 9.23 -0.41
CA GLU A 80 11.16 10.42 -0.69
C GLU A 80 10.25 10.25 -1.92
N LEU A 81 8.93 10.24 -1.69
CA LEU A 81 7.89 10.13 -2.71
C LEU A 81 7.39 11.48 -3.24
N TYR A 82 7.35 12.51 -2.39
CA TYR A 82 6.71 13.78 -2.71
C TYR A 82 7.72 14.87 -3.03
N ALA A 83 7.43 15.68 -4.04
CA ALA A 83 8.17 16.89 -4.33
C ALA A 83 7.81 17.96 -3.29
N ALA A 84 8.54 19.08 -3.25
CA ALA A 84 8.33 20.16 -2.27
C ALA A 84 6.84 20.53 -2.08
N TYR A 85 6.11 20.77 -3.18
CA TYR A 85 4.67 21.06 -3.12
C TYR A 85 3.83 19.86 -2.64
N GLY A 86 4.16 18.65 -3.09
CA GLY A 86 3.48 17.43 -2.70
C GLY A 86 3.60 17.13 -1.20
N LYS A 87 4.70 17.53 -0.55
CA LYS A 87 4.88 17.33 0.90
C LYS A 87 3.85 18.09 1.73
N VAL A 88 3.46 19.28 1.30
CA VAL A 88 2.50 20.14 2.03
C VAL A 88 1.05 19.78 1.69
N MET A 89 0.77 19.43 0.43
CA MET A 89 -0.60 19.29 -0.09
C MET A 89 -1.06 17.83 -0.26
N ASN A 90 -0.33 16.84 0.26
CA ASN A 90 -0.73 15.44 0.11
C ASN A 90 -1.90 15.06 1.04
N CYS A 91 -2.78 14.19 0.54
CA CYS A 91 -3.94 13.67 1.27
C CYS A 91 -3.60 12.52 2.26
N GLY A 92 -2.33 12.32 2.63
CA GLY A 92 -1.94 11.22 3.52
C GLY A 92 -2.15 9.79 2.97
N GLY A 93 -2.54 9.65 1.70
CA GLY A 93 -2.83 8.36 1.07
C GLY A 93 -4.30 8.11 0.75
N GLY A 94 -5.21 9.06 1.02
CA GLY A 94 -6.65 8.94 0.75
C GLY A 94 -7.07 8.99 -0.74
N GLY A 95 -6.14 9.08 -1.68
CA GLY A 95 -6.43 9.06 -3.12
C GLY A 95 -7.05 10.34 -3.72
N SER A 96 -7.20 11.43 -2.97
CA SER A 96 -7.89 12.65 -3.43
C SER A 96 -6.99 13.76 -3.99
N CYS A 97 -5.67 13.67 -3.83
CA CYS A 97 -4.74 14.74 -4.24
C CYS A 97 -3.99 14.46 -5.54
N GLY A 98 -3.87 13.19 -5.96
CA GLY A 98 -3.09 12.81 -7.14
C GLY A 98 -1.59 13.14 -7.07
N THR A 99 -1.02 13.43 -5.89
CA THR A 99 0.39 13.85 -5.75
C THR A 99 1.38 12.68 -5.59
N CYS A 100 0.89 11.47 -5.30
CA CYS A 100 1.69 10.27 -5.02
C CYS A 100 2.15 9.56 -6.32
N ILE A 101 2.58 10.31 -7.34
CA ILE A 101 2.85 9.80 -8.69
C ILE A 101 4.21 9.13 -8.77
N VAL A 102 4.23 7.91 -9.30
CA VAL A 102 5.43 7.14 -9.62
C VAL A 102 5.27 6.52 -11.01
N GLU A 103 6.37 6.07 -11.60
CA GLU A 103 6.35 5.29 -12.84
C GLU A 103 6.89 3.90 -12.58
N ILE A 104 6.16 2.88 -13.03
CA ILE A 104 6.57 1.49 -12.94
C ILE A 104 7.34 1.14 -14.22
N ILE A 105 8.64 0.91 -14.10
CA ILE A 105 9.50 0.52 -15.22
C ILE A 105 9.40 -0.99 -15.45
N GLN A 106 9.36 -1.78 -14.36
CA GLN A 106 9.28 -3.24 -14.41
C GLN A 106 8.36 -3.77 -13.31
N GLY A 107 7.75 -4.94 -13.55
CA GLY A 107 6.91 -5.64 -12.56
C GLY A 107 5.49 -5.10 -12.43
N LYS A 108 4.90 -4.57 -13.52
CA LYS A 108 3.52 -4.05 -13.54
C LYS A 108 2.49 -5.15 -13.24
N ASP A 109 2.77 -6.38 -13.66
CA ASP A 109 2.01 -7.61 -13.45
C ASP A 109 2.01 -8.09 -12.00
N VAL A 110 3.03 -7.72 -11.21
CA VAL A 110 3.13 -8.05 -9.78
C VAL A 110 2.19 -7.16 -8.95
N LEU A 111 1.83 -5.99 -9.46
CA LEU A 111 1.00 -4.99 -8.80
C LEU A 111 -0.48 -5.23 -9.06
N ASN A 112 -1.34 -4.61 -8.24
CA ASN A 112 -2.77 -4.59 -8.52
C ASN A 112 -3.10 -3.81 -9.80
N GLU A 113 -4.26 -4.10 -10.38
CA GLU A 113 -4.84 -3.32 -11.47
C GLU A 113 -5.08 -1.86 -11.07
N ARG A 114 -5.14 -0.97 -12.06
CA ARG A 114 -5.38 0.46 -11.82
C ARG A 114 -6.75 0.68 -11.19
N THR A 115 -6.79 1.46 -10.12
CA THR A 115 -8.07 1.83 -9.48
C THR A 115 -8.77 2.95 -10.24
N ASN A 116 -10.08 3.15 -10.01
CA ASN A 116 -10.84 4.26 -10.60
C ASN A 116 -10.24 5.64 -10.29
N THR A 117 -9.64 5.79 -9.12
CA THR A 117 -8.89 6.98 -8.72
C THR A 117 -7.68 7.20 -9.62
N GLU A 118 -6.88 6.16 -9.86
CA GLU A 118 -5.74 6.22 -10.78
C GLU A 118 -6.20 6.58 -12.19
N LEU A 119 -7.27 5.94 -12.68
CA LEU A 119 -7.86 6.24 -13.98
C LEU A 119 -8.30 7.69 -14.08
N ARG A 120 -8.83 8.29 -13.00
CA ARG A 120 -9.25 9.70 -12.98
C ARG A 120 -8.07 10.67 -13.08
N TYR A 121 -7.02 10.47 -12.29
CA TYR A 121 -5.88 11.41 -12.24
C TYR A 121 -4.84 11.18 -13.36
N LEU A 122 -4.76 9.98 -13.91
CA LEU A 122 -3.75 9.58 -14.90
C LEU A 122 -4.30 9.47 -16.34
N LYS A 123 -5.48 10.03 -16.64
CA LYS A 123 -6.15 9.93 -17.97
C LYS A 123 -5.26 10.26 -19.17
N LYS A 124 -4.37 11.25 -19.03
CA LYS A 124 -3.48 11.74 -20.09
C LYS A 124 -2.02 11.33 -19.89
N LYS A 125 -1.78 10.33 -19.05
CA LYS A 125 -0.43 9.89 -18.67
C LYS A 125 -0.19 8.46 -19.17
N PRO A 126 1.08 8.07 -19.38
CA PRO A 126 1.43 6.71 -19.77
C PRO A 126 0.83 5.67 -18.83
N GLU A 127 0.60 4.47 -19.34
CA GLU A 127 0.02 3.38 -18.56
C GLU A 127 0.96 2.90 -17.44
N SER A 128 2.26 3.11 -17.59
CA SER A 128 3.30 2.83 -16.59
C SER A 128 3.15 3.69 -15.33
N TRP A 129 2.49 4.85 -15.40
CA TRP A 129 2.36 5.74 -14.25
C TRP A 129 1.37 5.17 -13.24
N ARG A 130 1.64 5.32 -11.95
CA ARG A 130 0.77 4.82 -10.89
C ARG A 130 0.70 5.83 -9.76
N LEU A 131 -0.38 5.77 -9.00
CA LEU A 131 -0.47 6.44 -7.71
C LEU A 131 0.05 5.45 -6.66
N ALA A 132 1.23 5.68 -6.11
CA ALA A 132 1.85 4.82 -5.10
C ALA A 132 0.94 4.60 -3.86
N CYS A 133 0.07 5.56 -3.56
CA CYS A 133 -0.91 5.48 -2.48
C CYS A 133 -2.14 4.63 -2.80
N GLN A 134 -2.34 4.20 -4.04
CA GLN A 134 -3.42 3.31 -4.48
C GLN A 134 -2.90 1.98 -5.03
N THR A 135 -1.58 1.82 -5.04
CA THR A 135 -0.89 0.64 -5.56
C THR A 135 -0.52 -0.29 -4.42
N ILE A 136 -1.03 -1.51 -4.45
CA ILE A 136 -0.68 -2.61 -3.55
C ILE A 136 0.45 -3.41 -4.22
N VAL A 137 1.50 -3.70 -3.46
CA VAL A 137 2.61 -4.52 -3.94
C VAL A 137 2.28 -5.99 -3.70
N GLY A 138 1.98 -6.73 -4.77
CA GLY A 138 1.70 -8.17 -4.70
C GLY A 138 0.26 -8.56 -4.42
N ASN A 139 0.00 -9.88 -4.46
CA ASN A 139 -1.31 -10.50 -4.26
C ASN A 139 -1.28 -11.69 -3.25
N LYS A 140 -0.30 -11.69 -2.34
CA LYS A 140 -0.04 -12.75 -1.32
C LYS A 140 0.42 -14.10 -1.88
N LYS A 141 0.39 -14.28 -3.20
CA LYS A 141 0.82 -15.52 -3.88
C LYS A 141 2.01 -15.27 -4.81
N ASN A 142 2.10 -14.07 -5.37
CA ASN A 142 3.16 -13.69 -6.28
C ASN A 142 4.41 -13.19 -5.53
N SER A 143 5.56 -13.52 -6.12
CA SER A 143 6.88 -12.96 -5.81
C SER A 143 7.43 -12.35 -7.09
N GLY A 144 8.45 -11.50 -6.96
CA GLY A 144 9.09 -10.92 -8.13
C GLY A 144 9.87 -9.65 -7.81
N LYS A 145 10.15 -8.90 -8.87
CA LYS A 145 10.90 -7.65 -8.81
C LYS A 145 10.07 -6.53 -9.42
N VAL A 146 10.02 -5.40 -8.74
CA VAL A 146 9.35 -4.18 -9.20
C VAL A 146 10.36 -3.04 -9.21
N VAL A 147 10.51 -2.38 -10.35
CA VAL A 147 11.38 -1.21 -10.50
C VAL A 147 10.51 0.02 -10.64
N VAL A 148 10.69 0.96 -9.71
CA VAL A 148 9.86 2.15 -9.58
C VAL A 148 10.72 3.39 -9.78
N GLN A 149 10.38 4.20 -10.77
CA GLN A 149 10.92 5.54 -10.92
C GLN A 149 10.18 6.54 -10.05
N ARG A 150 10.95 7.29 -9.26
CA ARG A 150 10.44 8.46 -8.53
C ARG A 150 10.47 9.70 -9.44
N PHE A 151 9.48 10.56 -9.26
CA PHE A 151 9.35 11.84 -9.98
C PHE A 151 9.40 11.72 -11.51
N PRO A 152 8.53 10.89 -12.13
CA PRO A 152 8.54 10.72 -13.60
C PRO A 152 8.23 12.02 -14.35
N GLN A 153 7.66 13.01 -13.68
CA GLN A 153 7.39 14.34 -14.23
C GLN A 153 8.64 15.18 -14.51
N TRP A 154 9.79 14.82 -13.91
CA TRP A 154 11.06 15.54 -14.11
C TRP A 154 11.93 14.91 -15.19
N LYS A 155 11.51 13.77 -15.75
CA LYS A 155 12.11 13.23 -16.96
C LYS A 155 11.77 14.21 -18.10
N LYS A 156 12.81 14.76 -18.73
CA LYS A 156 12.69 15.54 -19.96
C LYS A 156 12.41 14.60 -21.13
#